data_AF-A0A960RI54-F1
#
_entry.id   AF-A0A960RI54-F1
#
_cell.length_a   1.000
_cell.length_b   1.000
_cell.length_c   1.000
_cell.angle_alpha   90.00
_cell.angle_beta   90.00
_cell.angle_gamma   90.00
#
_symmetry.space_group_name_H-M   'P 1'
#
loop_
_entity.id
_entity.type
_entity.pdbx_description
1 polymer ?
#
loop_
_entity_poly.entity_id
_entity_poly.type
_entity_poly.pdbx_seq_one_letter_code
_entity_poly.pdbx_strand_id
1 'polypeptide(L)'
;MKAESHSHAIGCCDHADRSGRLSWLFTGSAFVIAAYAGDLLYPDNPMAAEISAVIGALLLAAPIVWSAVRDLFRGELHMDAPVAIAVLSALALGDFRTAGIVAFFMLLALVIETQTAKGAHGAIEALIRLTPAMARRILPAGKSEEIPASALVVGDRIRLLPGDSVPADGELILGQTTLNEATIT
;
A
#
# COMPACT_ATOMS: atom_id res chain seq x y z
N MET A 1 -4.98 -33.11 -9.54
CA MET A 1 -3.94 -33.15 -8.48
C MET A 1 -2.91 -32.11 -8.88
N LYS A 2 -2.74 -30.94 -8.27
CA LYS A 2 -2.83 -30.52 -6.86
C LYS A 2 -3.21 -29.02 -6.87
N ALA A 3 -4.12 -28.62 -5.99
CA ALA A 3 -4.70 -27.28 -5.95
C ALA A 3 -3.70 -26.23 -5.45
N GLU A 4 -3.47 -25.19 -6.24
CA GLU A 4 -2.93 -23.90 -5.80
C GLU A 4 -4.10 -23.07 -5.26
N SER A 5 -4.31 -23.10 -3.96
CA SER A 5 -5.40 -22.38 -3.30
C SER A 5 -4.96 -21.91 -1.91
N HIS A 6 -3.91 -21.11 -1.81
CA HIS A 6 -3.54 -20.44 -0.55
C HIS A 6 -2.91 -19.06 -0.76
N SER A 7 -3.45 -18.24 -1.66
CA SER A 7 -3.06 -16.81 -1.80
C SER A 7 -4.24 -15.83 -1.71
N HIS A 8 -5.42 -16.28 -1.24
CA HIS A 8 -6.63 -15.45 -1.23
C HIS A 8 -7.18 -15.06 0.15
N ALA A 9 -6.48 -15.39 1.25
CA ALA A 9 -6.99 -15.13 2.60
C ALA A 9 -6.46 -13.84 3.27
N ILE A 10 -5.46 -13.15 2.70
CA ILE A 10 -4.83 -11.97 3.35
C ILE A 10 -5.45 -10.64 2.85
N GLY A 11 -6.21 -10.65 1.75
CA GLY A 11 -6.78 -9.44 1.16
C GLY A 11 -8.05 -8.88 1.81
N CYS A 12 -8.65 -9.57 2.79
CA CYS A 12 -9.98 -9.20 3.28
C CYS A 12 -10.00 -8.41 4.62
N CYS A 13 -8.82 -8.09 5.18
CA CYS A 13 -8.73 -7.32 6.43
C CYS A 13 -7.93 -6.00 6.32
N ASP A 14 -7.46 -5.59 5.14
CA ASP A 14 -6.59 -4.41 5.01
C ASP A 14 -7.35 -3.07 4.97
N HIS A 15 -8.68 -3.09 4.79
CA HIS A 15 -9.48 -1.86 4.71
C HIS A 15 -10.07 -1.39 6.05
N ALA A 16 -10.13 -2.24 7.07
CA ALA A 16 -10.67 -1.90 8.39
C ALA A 16 -9.61 -1.42 9.41
N ASP A 17 -8.32 -1.64 9.15
CA ASP A 17 -7.22 -1.40 10.12
C ASP A 17 -6.45 -0.07 9.91
N ARG A 18 -6.78 0.72 8.89
CA ARG A 18 -6.09 2.01 8.65
C ARG A 18 -6.39 3.05 9.73
N SER A 19 -7.64 3.05 10.23
CA SER A 19 -8.07 3.94 11.33
C SER A 19 -7.45 3.51 12.66
N GLY A 20 -7.41 2.19 12.92
CA GLY A 20 -6.86 1.61 14.15
C GLY A 20 -5.36 1.88 14.30
N ARG A 21 -4.57 1.57 13.27
CA ARG A 21 -3.11 1.78 13.30
C ARG A 21 -2.71 3.24 13.41
N LEU A 22 -3.43 4.13 12.73
CA LEU A 22 -3.18 5.57 12.80
C LEU A 22 -3.59 6.16 14.17
N SER A 23 -4.74 5.73 14.71
CA SER A 23 -5.15 6.09 16.07
C SER A 23 -4.12 5.64 17.10
N TRP A 24 -3.59 4.41 16.97
CA TRP A 24 -2.57 3.86 17.86
C TRP A 24 -1.29 4.70 17.87
N LEU A 25 -0.84 5.13 16.67
CA LEU A 25 0.30 6.04 16.53
C LEU A 25 0.04 7.34 17.27
N PHE A 26 -1.11 7.99 17.07
CA PHE A 26 -1.42 9.25 17.75
C PHE A 26 -1.52 9.10 19.26
N THR A 27 -2.14 8.03 19.75
CA THR A 27 -2.23 7.75 21.19
C THR A 27 -0.85 7.56 21.81
N GLY A 28 0.01 6.72 21.22
CA GLY A 28 1.37 6.52 21.74
C GLY A 28 2.23 7.79 21.65
N SER A 29 2.10 8.56 20.56
CA SER A 29 2.81 9.83 20.37
C SER A 29 2.41 10.87 21.41
N ALA A 30 1.13 10.94 21.77
CA ALA A 30 0.64 11.86 22.81
C ALA A 30 1.32 11.58 24.17
N PHE A 31 1.53 10.31 24.53
CA PHE A 31 2.25 9.94 25.75
C PHE A 31 3.74 10.31 25.69
N VAL A 32 4.40 10.08 24.55
CA VAL A 32 5.80 10.49 24.37
C VAL A 32 5.93 12.01 24.46
N ILE A 33 5.05 12.76 23.79
CA ILE A 33 5.03 14.23 23.87
C ILE A 33 4.78 14.69 25.30
N ALA A 34 3.85 14.07 26.02
CA ALA A 34 3.58 14.37 27.43
C ALA A 34 4.81 14.13 28.31
N ALA A 35 5.62 13.10 28.04
CA ALA A 35 6.85 12.84 28.77
C ALA A 35 7.90 13.95 28.57
N TYR A 36 8.06 14.46 27.34
CA TYR A 36 8.98 15.58 27.06
C TYR A 36 8.43 16.91 27.59
N ALA A 37 7.12 17.14 27.48
CA ALA A 37 6.48 18.34 28.00
C ALA A 37 6.46 18.38 29.54
N GLY A 38 6.36 17.21 30.20
CA GLY A 38 6.36 17.08 31.66
C GLY A 38 7.65 17.61 32.29
N ASP A 39 8.81 17.28 31.71
CA ASP A 39 10.11 17.81 32.16
C ASP A 39 10.18 19.35 32.06
N LEU A 40 9.46 19.94 31.09
CA LEU A 40 9.47 21.37 30.84
C LEU A 40 8.46 22.14 31.71
N LEU A 41 7.24 21.60 31.87
CA LEU A 41 6.15 22.27 32.57
C LEU A 41 6.13 21.98 34.09
N TYR A 42 6.58 20.80 34.52
CA TYR A 42 6.52 20.37 35.92
C TYR A 42 7.84 19.73 36.38
N PRO A 43 8.90 20.53 36.55
CA PRO A 43 10.22 20.03 36.97
C PRO A 43 10.18 19.31 38.33
N ASP A 44 9.21 19.64 39.18
CA ASP A 44 9.09 19.12 40.53
C ASP A 44 8.55 17.67 40.60
N ASN A 45 7.98 17.14 39.52
CA ASN A 45 7.35 15.80 39.50
C ASN A 45 7.93 14.90 38.40
N PRO A 46 9.22 14.50 38.49
CA PRO A 46 9.88 13.68 37.47
C PRO A 46 9.20 12.32 37.25
N MET A 47 8.55 11.78 38.28
CA MET A 47 7.85 10.49 38.18
C MET A 47 6.72 10.49 37.14
N ALA A 48 6.01 11.60 36.96
CA ALA A 48 4.92 11.68 35.99
C ALA A 48 5.44 11.65 34.55
N ALA A 49 6.59 12.29 34.30
CA ALA A 49 7.27 12.29 33.00
C ALA A 49 7.85 10.91 32.67
N GLU A 50 8.40 10.19 33.66
CA GLU A 50 8.90 8.83 33.46
C GLU A 50 7.78 7.83 33.17
N ILE A 51 6.68 7.86 33.92
CA ILE A 51 5.54 6.94 33.70
C ILE A 51 4.95 7.15 32.30
N SER A 52 4.79 8.41 31.87
CA SER A 52 4.33 8.71 30.51
C SER A 52 5.31 8.26 29.43
N ALA A 53 6.63 8.38 29.67
CA ALA A 53 7.65 7.87 28.76
C ALA A 53 7.54 6.35 28.59
N VAL A 54 7.40 5.61 29.69
CA VAL A 54 7.24 4.14 29.66
C VAL A 54 6.01 3.74 28.86
N ILE A 55 4.85 4.35 29.16
CA ILE A 55 3.60 4.03 28.47
C ILE A 55 3.71 4.34 26.98
N GLY A 56 4.21 5.52 26.61
CA GLY A 56 4.39 5.93 25.22
C GLY A 56 5.35 5.01 24.47
N ALA A 57 6.50 4.68 25.08
CA ALA A 57 7.50 3.80 24.49
C ALA A 57 6.95 2.39 24.24
N LEU A 58 6.25 1.79 25.21
CA LEU A 58 5.69 0.45 25.05
C LEU A 58 4.58 0.42 23.99
N LEU A 59 3.69 1.42 23.96
CA LEU A 59 2.62 1.50 22.97
C LEU A 59 3.15 1.62 21.54
N LEU A 60 4.20 2.43 21.33
CA LEU A 60 4.81 2.63 20.01
C LEU A 60 5.77 1.50 19.62
N ALA A 61 6.50 0.91 20.57
CA ALA A 61 7.42 -0.18 20.29
C ALA A 61 6.70 -1.50 19.93
N ALA A 62 5.54 -1.75 20.53
CA ALA A 62 4.77 -2.99 20.31
C ALA A 62 4.54 -3.35 18.82
N PRO A 63 4.00 -2.47 17.96
CA PRO A 63 3.81 -2.79 16.54
C PRO A 63 5.12 -3.01 15.78
N ILE A 64 6.19 -2.31 16.13
CA ILE A 64 7.52 -2.42 15.48
C ILE A 64 8.16 -3.77 15.81
N VAL A 65 8.14 -4.15 17.08
CA VAL A 65 8.70 -5.44 17.52
C VAL A 65 7.88 -6.58 16.92
N TRP A 66 6.56 -6.44 16.91
CA TRP A 66 5.68 -7.46 16.32
C TRP A 66 5.86 -7.59 14.81
N SER A 67 6.04 -6.51 14.05
CA SER A 67 6.35 -6.58 12.61
C SER A 67 7.68 -7.28 12.37
N ALA A 68 8.75 -6.84 13.03
CA ALA A 68 10.09 -7.40 12.85
C ALA A 68 10.15 -8.90 13.21
N VAL A 69 9.48 -9.31 14.29
CA VAL A 69 9.41 -10.74 14.68
C VAL A 69 8.66 -11.55 13.62
N ARG A 70 7.51 -11.04 13.14
CA ARG A 70 6.72 -11.72 12.10
C ARG A 70 7.51 -11.86 10.80
N ASP A 71 8.20 -10.82 10.38
CA ASP A 71 8.94 -10.78 9.11
C ASP A 71 10.17 -11.69 9.18
N LEU A 72 10.84 -11.73 10.34
CA LEU A 72 11.90 -12.70 10.61
C LEU A 72 11.40 -14.14 10.53
N PHE A 73 10.22 -14.45 11.07
CA PHE A 73 9.62 -15.79 10.95
C PHE A 73 9.22 -16.17 9.51
N ARG A 74 8.98 -15.18 8.64
CA ARG A 74 8.72 -15.41 7.21
C ARG A 74 10.00 -15.55 6.37
N GLY A 75 11.16 -15.27 6.97
CA GLY A 75 12.45 -15.25 6.27
C GLY A 75 12.67 -13.99 5.43
N GLU A 76 11.87 -12.95 5.65
CA GLU A 76 11.95 -11.67 4.94
C GLU A 76 12.66 -10.64 5.84
N LEU A 77 13.85 -10.20 5.43
CA LEU A 77 14.58 -9.14 6.13
C LEU A 77 14.22 -7.79 5.52
N HIS A 78 13.27 -7.13 6.14
CA HIS A 78 12.87 -5.76 5.81
C HIS A 78 13.72 -4.73 6.58
N MET A 79 13.65 -3.46 6.15
CA MET A 79 14.47 -2.37 6.69
C MET A 79 14.14 -1.98 8.14
N ASP A 80 13.04 -2.48 8.70
CA ASP A 80 12.55 -2.24 10.05
C ASP A 80 13.12 -3.19 11.12
N ALA A 81 13.78 -4.29 10.74
CA ALA A 81 14.39 -5.21 11.69
C ALA A 81 15.53 -4.59 12.55
N PRO A 82 16.49 -3.82 11.98
CA PRO A 82 17.53 -3.15 12.78
C PRO A 82 16.95 -2.16 13.80
N VAL A 83 15.86 -1.51 13.43
CA VAL A 83 15.17 -0.53 14.26
C VAL A 83 14.49 -1.21 15.45
N ALA A 84 13.83 -2.35 15.23
CA ALA A 84 13.23 -3.11 16.31
C ALA A 84 14.29 -3.51 17.36
N ILE A 85 15.47 -3.93 16.91
CA ILE A 85 16.60 -4.27 17.80
C ILE A 85 17.07 -3.03 18.57
N ALA A 86 17.19 -1.87 17.92
CA ALA A 86 17.58 -0.62 18.57
C ALA A 86 16.57 -0.20 19.66
N VAL A 87 15.28 -0.27 19.35
CA VAL A 87 14.20 0.06 20.30
C VAL A 87 14.20 -0.92 21.47
N LEU A 88 14.31 -2.24 21.22
CA LEU A 88 14.43 -3.23 22.29
C LEU A 88 15.66 -2.99 23.18
N SER A 89 16.78 -2.58 22.57
CA SER A 89 18.01 -2.25 23.30
C SER A 89 17.83 -1.03 24.21
N ALA A 90 17.20 0.03 23.70
CA ALA A 90 16.89 1.22 24.48
C ALA A 90 15.94 0.90 25.66
N LEU A 91 14.92 0.07 25.42
CA LEU A 91 14.03 -0.43 26.47
C LEU A 91 14.78 -1.26 27.53
N ALA A 92 15.72 -2.11 27.10
CA ALA A 92 16.53 -2.93 28.01
C ALA A 92 17.48 -2.09 28.89
N LEU A 93 17.95 -0.94 28.38
CA LEU A 93 18.77 0.02 29.13
C LEU A 93 17.93 0.94 30.03
N GLY A 94 16.59 0.87 29.97
CA GLY A 94 15.70 1.74 30.72
C GLY A 94 15.54 3.15 30.12
N ASP A 95 16.05 3.40 28.92
CA ASP A 95 15.88 4.68 28.21
C ASP A 95 14.58 4.67 27.40
N PHE A 96 13.47 4.77 28.12
CA PHE A 96 12.12 4.77 27.52
C PHE A 96 11.87 6.00 26.66
N ARG A 97 12.52 7.13 26.98
CA ARG A 97 12.33 8.38 26.26
C ARG A 97 12.95 8.29 24.86
N THR A 98 14.19 7.81 24.77
CA THR A 98 14.84 7.54 23.48
C THR A 98 14.13 6.41 22.73
N ALA A 99 13.71 5.33 23.41
CA ALA A 99 12.93 4.27 22.77
C ALA A 99 11.63 4.80 22.14
N GLY A 100 10.90 5.66 22.85
CA GLY A 100 9.63 6.24 22.40
C GLY A 100 9.79 7.15 21.18
N ILE A 101 10.77 8.07 21.18
CA ILE A 101 10.97 8.99 20.06
C ILE A 101 11.46 8.27 18.79
N VAL A 102 12.34 7.28 18.94
CA VAL A 102 12.80 6.45 17.82
C VAL A 102 11.64 5.65 17.25
N ALA A 103 10.85 5.00 18.11
CA ALA A 103 9.66 4.26 17.68
C ALA A 103 8.63 5.16 16.99
N PHE A 104 8.43 6.38 17.48
CA PHE A 104 7.55 7.38 16.85
C PHE A 104 7.96 7.68 15.41
N PHE A 105 9.22 8.08 15.19
CA PHE A 105 9.69 8.43 13.85
C PHE A 105 9.64 7.25 12.89
N MET A 106 9.89 6.05 13.38
CA MET A 106 9.85 4.83 12.58
C MET A 106 8.43 4.47 12.14
N LEU A 107 7.46 4.57 13.04
CA LEU A 107 6.05 4.41 12.67
C LEU A 107 5.56 5.51 11.75
N LEU A 108 6.02 6.75 11.93
CA LEU A 108 5.71 7.86 11.02
C LEU A 108 6.25 7.57 9.61
N ALA A 109 7.50 7.10 9.50
CA ALA A 109 8.10 6.72 8.23
C ALA A 109 7.31 5.60 7.53
N LEU A 110 6.90 4.57 8.27
CA LEU A 110 6.06 3.49 7.75
C LEU A 110 4.71 4.01 7.22
N VAL A 111 4.08 4.95 7.92
CA VAL A 111 2.84 5.58 7.43
C VAL A 111 3.09 6.32 6.12
N ILE A 112 4.17 7.11 6.02
CA ILE A 112 4.53 7.83 4.80
C ILE A 112 4.82 6.86 3.65
N GLU A 113 5.60 5.82 3.90
CA GLU A 113 5.96 4.79 2.93
C GLU A 113 4.71 4.12 2.33
N THR A 114 3.77 3.71 3.18
CA THR A 114 2.52 3.07 2.71
C THR A 114 1.66 4.01 1.87
N GLN A 115 1.68 5.32 2.14
CA GLN A 115 0.96 6.31 1.35
C GLN A 115 1.60 6.52 -0.02
N THR A 116 2.93 6.62 -0.06
CA THR A 116 3.69 6.76 -1.31
C THR A 116 3.54 5.53 -2.19
N ALA A 117 3.64 4.32 -1.61
CA ALA A 117 3.45 3.06 -2.34
C ALA A 117 2.06 2.94 -2.97
N LYS A 118 1.01 3.35 -2.25
CA LYS A 118 -0.37 3.36 -2.77
C LYS A 118 -0.55 4.34 -3.93
N GLY A 119 0.03 5.53 -3.84
CA GLY A 119 0.01 6.51 -4.92
C GLY A 119 0.66 5.97 -6.21
N ALA A 120 1.81 5.31 -6.08
CA ALA A 120 2.50 4.70 -7.22
C ALA A 120 1.66 3.59 -7.88
N HIS A 121 1.07 2.69 -7.09
CA HIS A 121 0.19 1.64 -7.62
C HIS A 121 -1.05 2.20 -8.32
N GLY A 122 -1.68 3.24 -7.75
CA GLY A 122 -2.84 3.88 -8.36
C GLY A 122 -2.53 4.53 -9.71
N ALA A 123 -1.33 5.11 -9.86
CA ALA A 123 -0.88 5.67 -11.14
C ALA A 123 -0.66 4.58 -12.20
N ILE A 124 -0.02 3.47 -11.83
CA ILE A 124 0.16 2.33 -12.73
C ILE A 124 -1.19 1.75 -13.16
N GLU A 125 -2.12 1.59 -12.21
CA GLU A 125 -3.44 1.06 -12.53
C GLU A 125 -4.25 2.01 -13.42
N ALA A 126 -4.10 3.33 -13.25
CA ALA A 126 -4.69 4.31 -14.15
C ALA A 126 -4.14 4.19 -15.59
N LEU A 127 -2.85 3.89 -15.76
CA LEU A 127 -2.27 3.60 -17.08
C LEU A 127 -2.84 2.31 -17.68
N ILE A 128 -2.98 1.24 -16.88
CA ILE A 128 -3.56 -0.03 -17.36
C ILE A 128 -5.00 0.17 -17.85
N ARG A 129 -5.79 1.01 -17.15
CA ARG A 129 -7.19 1.31 -17.51
C ARG A 129 -7.37 2.10 -18.81
N LEU A 130 -6.29 2.67 -19.37
CA LEU A 130 -6.32 3.27 -20.71
C LEU A 130 -6.34 2.22 -21.82
N THR A 131 -6.08 0.94 -21.50
CA THR A 131 -6.24 -0.17 -22.44
C THR A 131 -7.73 -0.40 -22.71
N PRO A 132 -8.19 -0.49 -23.98
CA PRO A 132 -9.62 -0.65 -24.27
C PRO A 132 -10.15 -1.95 -23.67
N ALA A 133 -11.11 -1.84 -22.75
CA ALA A 133 -11.61 -3.00 -22.03
C ALA A 133 -12.50 -3.90 -22.91
N MET A 134 -13.17 -3.31 -23.91
CA MET A 134 -14.15 -3.99 -24.75
C MET A 134 -13.84 -3.80 -26.23
N ALA A 135 -14.17 -4.80 -27.03
CA ALA A 135 -14.06 -4.82 -28.48
C ALA A 135 -15.39 -5.26 -29.08
N ARG A 136 -15.73 -4.71 -30.25
CA ARG A 136 -16.95 -5.04 -30.98
C ARG A 136 -16.64 -6.02 -32.11
N ARG A 137 -16.79 -7.32 -31.84
CA ARG A 137 -16.53 -8.38 -32.82
C ARG A 137 -17.70 -8.54 -33.79
N ILE A 138 -17.40 -8.76 -35.06
CA ILE A 138 -18.35 -9.05 -36.13
C ILE A 138 -18.45 -10.57 -36.27
N LEU A 139 -19.66 -11.09 -36.08
CA LEU A 139 -19.98 -12.50 -36.28
C LEU A 139 -20.18 -12.82 -37.78
N PRO A 140 -20.05 -14.10 -38.21
CA PRO A 140 -20.24 -14.52 -39.60
C PRO A 140 -21.59 -14.15 -40.22
N ALA A 141 -22.61 -13.85 -39.40
CA ALA A 141 -23.94 -13.42 -39.81
C ALA A 141 -24.13 -11.89 -39.90
N GLY A 142 -23.05 -11.10 -39.83
CA GLY A 142 -23.08 -9.63 -39.94
C GLY A 142 -23.56 -8.89 -38.69
N LYS A 143 -23.97 -9.62 -37.64
CA LYS A 143 -24.25 -9.06 -36.31
C LYS A 143 -22.95 -8.74 -35.58
N SER A 144 -22.98 -7.72 -34.74
CA SER A 144 -21.87 -7.38 -33.85
C SER A 144 -22.21 -7.75 -32.41
N GLU A 145 -21.20 -8.22 -31.68
CA GLU A 145 -21.26 -8.47 -30.24
C GLU A 145 -20.14 -7.70 -29.54
N GLU A 146 -20.37 -7.34 -28.28
CA GLU A 146 -19.39 -6.63 -27.45
C GLU A 146 -18.74 -7.64 -26.50
N ILE A 147 -17.44 -7.82 -26.63
CA ILE A 147 -16.65 -8.80 -25.87
C ILE A 147 -15.47 -8.10 -25.20
N PRO A 148 -14.93 -8.62 -24.09
CA PRO A 148 -13.68 -8.11 -23.55
C PRO A 148 -12.57 -8.18 -24.59
N ALA A 149 -11.73 -7.15 -24.70
CA ALA A 149 -10.63 -7.13 -25.67
C ALA A 149 -9.65 -8.31 -25.47
N SER A 150 -9.52 -8.81 -24.23
CA SER A 150 -8.75 -10.01 -23.89
C SER A 150 -9.31 -11.32 -24.45
N ALA A 151 -10.57 -11.34 -24.90
CA ALA A 151 -11.22 -12.51 -25.49
C ALA A 151 -11.13 -12.54 -27.02
N LEU A 152 -10.49 -11.54 -27.65
CA LEU A 152 -10.23 -11.53 -29.09
C LEU A 152 -9.22 -12.62 -29.47
N VAL A 153 -9.46 -13.28 -30.59
CA VAL A 153 -8.55 -14.27 -31.17
C VAL A 153 -8.07 -13.79 -32.54
N VAL A 154 -6.85 -14.18 -32.91
CA VAL A 154 -6.28 -13.87 -34.23
C VAL A 154 -7.23 -14.35 -35.33
N GLY A 155 -7.59 -13.46 -36.24
CA GLY A 155 -8.55 -13.71 -37.33
C GLY A 155 -9.96 -13.19 -37.05
N ASP A 156 -10.27 -12.76 -35.82
CA ASP A 156 -11.51 -12.05 -35.52
C ASP A 156 -11.59 -10.71 -36.28
N ARG A 157 -12.79 -10.38 -36.75
CA ARG A 157 -13.07 -9.08 -37.39
C ARG A 157 -13.74 -8.18 -36.39
N ILE A 158 -13.20 -6.99 -36.19
CA ILE A 158 -13.77 -5.99 -35.27
C ILE A 158 -14.33 -4.79 -36.04
N ARG A 159 -15.36 -4.16 -35.48
CA ARG A 159 -15.94 -2.92 -35.99
C ARG A 159 -15.56 -1.78 -35.06
N LEU A 160 -14.89 -0.76 -35.59
CA LEU A 160 -14.60 0.48 -34.88
C LEU A 160 -15.56 1.59 -35.35
N LEU A 161 -16.08 2.37 -34.42
CA LEU A 161 -16.84 3.59 -34.70
C LEU A 161 -15.94 4.83 -34.52
N PRO A 162 -16.33 5.99 -35.10
CA PRO A 162 -15.62 7.24 -34.86
C PRO A 162 -15.55 7.55 -33.35
N GLY A 163 -14.33 7.73 -32.83
CA GLY A 163 -14.07 7.99 -31.42
C GLY A 163 -13.75 6.75 -30.57
N ASP A 164 -13.87 5.54 -31.13
CA ASP A 164 -13.44 4.32 -30.46
C ASP A 164 -11.90 4.25 -30.40
N SER A 165 -11.37 3.72 -29.30
CA SER A 165 -9.98 3.30 -29.19
C SER A 165 -9.76 1.94 -29.85
N VAL A 166 -8.56 1.71 -30.40
CA VAL A 166 -8.21 0.46 -31.10
C VAL A 166 -7.92 -0.63 -30.06
N PRO A 167 -8.73 -1.70 -29.95
CA PRO A 167 -8.63 -2.68 -28.86
C PRO A 167 -7.50 -3.70 -29.02
N ALA A 168 -6.98 -3.88 -30.24
CA ALA A 168 -5.87 -4.79 -30.56
C ALA A 168 -5.23 -4.37 -31.89
N ASP A 169 -3.98 -4.77 -32.09
CA ASP A 169 -3.29 -4.61 -33.38
C ASP A 169 -4.00 -5.40 -34.49
N GLY A 170 -4.08 -4.82 -35.68
CA GLY A 170 -4.75 -5.45 -36.81
C GLY A 170 -4.58 -4.68 -38.12
N GLU A 171 -5.10 -5.25 -39.20
CA GLU A 171 -5.09 -4.65 -40.53
C GLU A 171 -6.49 -4.15 -40.92
N LEU A 172 -6.55 -3.02 -41.63
CA LEU A 172 -7.80 -2.44 -42.10
C LEU A 172 -8.35 -3.23 -43.30
N ILE A 173 -9.41 -4.02 -43.07
CA ILE A 173 -10.03 -4.85 -44.13
C ILE A 173 -11.00 -4.02 -44.99
N LEU A 174 -11.74 -3.09 -44.38
CA LEU A 174 -12.79 -2.31 -45.03
C LEU A 174 -12.92 -0.91 -44.41
N GLY A 175 -12.99 0.12 -45.27
CA GLY A 175 -13.18 1.52 -44.87
C GLY A 175 -11.95 2.39 -45.06
N GLN A 176 -12.06 3.65 -44.67
CA GLN A 176 -10.95 4.61 -44.57
C GLN A 176 -11.17 5.44 -43.30
N THR A 177 -10.12 5.66 -42.52
CA THR A 177 -10.18 6.43 -41.27
C THR A 177 -8.82 7.03 -40.96
N THR A 178 -8.78 7.98 -40.02
CA THR A 178 -7.57 8.56 -39.44
C THR A 178 -7.57 8.24 -37.95
N LEU A 179 -6.48 7.67 -37.44
CA LEU A 179 -6.31 7.31 -36.03
C LEU A 179 -5.35 8.30 -35.35
N ASN A 180 -5.58 8.58 -34.06
CA ASN A 180 -4.70 9.42 -33.26
C ASN A 180 -3.76 8.54 -32.43
N GLU A 181 -2.47 8.52 -32.81
CA GLU A 181 -1.43 7.71 -32.17
C GLU A 181 -0.59 8.49 -31.14
N ALA A 182 -0.99 9.73 -30.78
CA ALA A 182 -0.23 10.63 -29.90
C ALA A 182 0.11 10.08 -28.49
N THR A 183 -0.53 8.98 -28.07
CA THR A 183 -0.25 8.32 -26.78
C THR A 183 0.91 7.33 -26.87
N ILE A 184 1.26 6.86 -28.07
CA ILE A 184 2.34 5.89 -28.32
C ILE A 184 3.51 6.53 -29.10
N THR A 185 3.24 7.50 -29.97
CA THR A 185 4.23 8.30 -30.74
C THR A 185 4.08 9.78 -30.47
#